data_AF-A0A0Q0EWQ1-F1
#
_entry.id   AF-A0A0Q0EWQ1-F1
#
_cell.length_a   1.000
_cell.length_b   1.000
_cell.length_c   1.000
_cell.angle_alpha   90.00
_cell.angle_beta   90.00
_cell.angle_gamma   90.00
#
_symmetry.space_group_name_H-M   'P 1'
#
loop_
_entity.id
_entity.type
_entity.pdbx_description
1 polymer ?
#
loop_
_entity_poly.entity_id
_entity_poly.type
_entity_poly.pdbx_seq_one_letter_code
_entity_poly.pdbx_strand_id
1 'polypeptide(L)'
;EILDLLDVPALRARFRIQERDLPTLHRWIEGAGIRWGLNAQQRAGLGLPDALEQNSWHFGLRRMLLGYAVGAGTAYDGIEPYDEIGGLDAALIGPLVALIDALQVAHAELSTPATPEQWGARLQAILQLFFIAESEHDDYLLAQLETLRENWLETCAAVNLIDELPLTVVREAWLAGLDQGRLSQRFLAGSVNFCTLMPMRAIPFKVVCLLGMNDGDYPRAQPPLDFDLMGSDYRPGDRSRREDDRYLLLEAVLSARDQLYVSWVGRSIRDNSERPASVLIGQLRDHLASGWKLAGEADPDSKLDDGERLLKALTVHHPLQPFSAHYFHAGTGYFSFAREWRLLHETDLQVPVPQALAPHEQEEPLSIAQLQDFLRNPVKHFFSQRLKIYFEVAEAPLADEEPFVLDALERYGLSESLLSAAMVSPDTIDVALKTQALKLQASGLLPLAGFGTCMQDELIEPLPDVLRRYHDLLT
;
A
#
# COMPACT_ATOMS: atom_id res chain seq x y z
N GLU A 1 -1.41 9.23 3.96
CA GLU A 1 -0.33 10.01 3.30
C GLU A 1 0.92 10.22 4.14
N ILE A 2 0.95 11.08 5.17
CA ILE A 2 2.19 11.31 5.95
C ILE A 2 2.64 10.06 6.71
N LEU A 3 1.69 9.25 7.19
CA LEU A 3 1.98 7.94 7.77
C LEU A 3 2.63 6.99 6.75
N ASP A 4 2.16 7.01 5.49
CA ASP A 4 2.76 6.21 4.42
C ASP A 4 4.20 6.67 4.10
N LEU A 5 4.49 7.98 4.24
CA LEU A 5 5.87 8.47 4.14
C LEU A 5 6.74 7.90 5.27
N LEU A 6 6.17 7.74 6.47
CA LEU A 6 6.84 7.10 7.59
C LEU A 6 7.01 5.60 7.39
N ASP A 7 6.42 4.95 6.38
CA ASP A 7 6.73 3.55 6.03
C ASP A 7 8.07 3.42 5.29
N VAL A 8 8.63 4.51 4.75
CA VAL A 8 9.93 4.53 4.08
C VAL A 8 11.08 4.57 5.10
N PRO A 9 11.94 3.53 5.21
CA PRO A 9 13.01 3.48 6.20
C PRO A 9 13.99 4.66 6.11
N ALA A 10 14.41 5.01 4.88
CA ALA A 10 15.34 6.12 4.66
C ALA A 10 14.80 7.48 5.14
N LEU A 11 13.48 7.68 5.12
CA LEU A 11 12.84 8.87 5.66
C LEU A 11 12.78 8.83 7.19
N ARG A 12 12.35 7.70 7.76
CA ARG A 12 12.38 7.48 9.22
C ARG A 12 13.77 7.73 9.81
N ALA A 13 14.80 7.20 9.17
CA ALA A 13 16.20 7.37 9.56
C ALA A 13 16.61 8.85 9.61
N ARG A 14 16.19 9.64 8.61
CA ARG A 14 16.47 11.08 8.53
C ARG A 14 15.93 11.85 9.72
N PHE A 15 14.69 11.54 10.14
CA PHE A 15 14.02 12.20 11.25
C PHE A 15 14.24 11.51 12.59
N ARG A 16 15.00 10.40 12.63
CA ARG A 16 15.28 9.59 13.83
C ARG A 16 14.01 8.99 14.46
N ILE A 17 13.05 8.61 13.62
CA ILE A 17 11.85 7.90 14.03
C ILE A 17 12.11 6.41 13.85
N GLN A 18 11.85 5.58 14.86
CA GLN A 18 12.05 4.13 14.73
C GLN A 18 10.73 3.46 14.34
N GLU A 19 10.82 2.31 13.68
CA GLU A 19 9.62 1.56 13.25
C GLU A 19 8.73 1.16 14.45
N ARG A 20 9.33 0.83 15.59
CA ARG A 20 8.61 0.53 16.83
C ARG A 20 7.83 1.72 17.41
N ASP A 21 8.16 2.94 17.00
CA ASP A 21 7.50 4.16 17.48
C ASP A 21 6.24 4.48 16.66
N LEU A 22 6.07 3.83 15.49
CA LEU A 22 4.95 4.10 14.59
C LEU A 22 3.60 3.88 15.27
N PRO A 23 3.31 2.78 15.99
CA PRO A 23 2.00 2.61 16.64
C PRO A 23 1.66 3.74 17.62
N THR A 24 2.66 4.22 18.36
CA THR A 24 2.50 5.37 19.27
C THR A 24 2.17 6.65 18.50
N LEU A 25 2.87 6.91 17.40
CA LEU A 25 2.59 8.06 16.54
C LEU A 25 1.18 7.98 15.92
N HIS A 26 0.74 6.81 15.45
CA HIS A 26 -0.61 6.60 14.92
C HIS A 26 -1.67 6.97 15.96
N ARG A 27 -1.57 6.42 17.17
CA ARG A 27 -2.48 6.71 18.29
C ARG A 27 -2.49 8.19 18.65
N TRP A 28 -1.34 8.86 18.64
CA TRP A 28 -1.26 10.28 18.93
C TRP A 28 -1.89 11.13 17.83
N ILE A 29 -1.59 10.87 16.57
CA ILE A 29 -2.16 11.56 15.42
C ILE A 29 -3.69 11.44 15.44
N GLU A 30 -4.20 10.24 15.73
CA GLU A 30 -5.63 9.98 15.87
C GLU A 30 -6.24 10.80 17.01
N GLY A 31 -5.71 10.64 18.23
CA GLY A 31 -6.26 11.24 19.45
C GLY A 31 -6.10 12.76 19.52
N ALA A 32 -5.07 13.31 18.88
CA ALA A 32 -4.93 14.76 18.70
C ALA A 32 -5.91 15.33 17.64
N GLY A 33 -6.64 14.47 16.94
CA GLY A 33 -7.65 14.85 15.96
C GLY A 33 -7.07 15.28 14.61
N ILE A 34 -5.84 14.88 14.27
CA ILE A 34 -5.24 15.20 12.96
C ILE A 34 -5.92 14.35 11.90
N ARG A 35 -6.34 14.97 10.79
CA ARG A 35 -6.99 14.28 9.67
C ARG A 35 -6.34 14.67 8.35
N TRP A 36 -6.40 15.94 7.96
CA TRP A 36 -5.97 16.36 6.63
C TRP A 36 -5.40 17.78 6.61
N GLY A 37 -4.49 18.07 5.68
CA GLY A 37 -3.89 19.39 5.51
C GLY A 37 -2.85 19.77 6.57
N LEU A 38 -1.82 20.49 6.16
CA LEU A 38 -0.73 20.99 6.99
C LEU A 38 -1.23 22.09 7.94
N ASN A 39 -1.90 23.10 7.40
CA ASN A 39 -2.39 24.26 8.14
C ASN A 39 -3.50 24.99 7.34
N ALA A 40 -4.09 26.02 7.96
CA ALA A 40 -5.15 26.82 7.34
C ALA A 40 -4.69 27.54 6.05
N GLN A 41 -3.43 28.00 5.98
CA GLN A 41 -2.89 28.70 4.80
C GLN A 41 -2.82 27.78 3.58
N GLN A 42 -2.37 26.53 3.75
CA GLN A 42 -2.37 25.54 2.69
C GLN A 42 -3.80 25.27 2.19
N ARG A 43 -4.74 25.10 3.13
CA ARG A 43 -6.16 24.86 2.80
C ARG A 43 -6.76 26.04 2.03
N ALA A 44 -6.42 27.28 2.40
CA ALA A 44 -6.80 28.48 1.66
C ALA A 44 -6.27 28.47 0.22
N GLY A 45 -5.05 27.98 0.01
CA GLY A 45 -4.47 27.77 -1.33
C GLY A 45 -5.26 26.80 -2.21
N LEU A 46 -6.09 25.94 -1.63
CA LEU A 46 -7.02 25.04 -2.32
C LEU A 46 -8.41 25.65 -2.55
N GLY A 47 -8.60 26.93 -2.23
CA GLY A 47 -9.88 27.64 -2.39
C GLY A 47 -10.84 27.47 -1.21
N LEU A 48 -10.37 27.03 -0.05
CA LEU A 48 -11.17 26.90 1.17
C LEU A 48 -11.06 28.15 2.06
N PRO A 49 -11.97 28.35 3.02
CA PRO A 49 -11.91 29.50 3.93
C PRO A 49 -10.62 29.55 4.78
N ASP A 50 -10.07 30.76 4.95
CA ASP A 50 -8.77 31.01 5.61
C ASP A 50 -8.70 30.62 7.10
N ALA A 51 -9.84 30.37 7.75
CA ALA A 51 -9.93 30.08 9.19
C ALA A 51 -10.04 28.58 9.53
N LEU A 52 -10.00 27.69 8.53
CA LEU A 52 -10.17 26.25 8.75
C LEU A 52 -8.85 25.60 9.22
N GLU A 53 -8.49 25.78 10.49
CA GLU A 53 -7.30 25.14 11.07
C GLU A 53 -7.61 23.80 11.76
N GLN A 54 -8.83 23.59 12.26
CA GLN A 54 -9.22 22.38 13.00
C GLN A 54 -8.94 21.11 12.17
N ASN A 55 -8.49 20.05 12.85
CA ASN A 55 -8.14 18.76 12.25
C ASN A 55 -6.97 18.79 11.24
N SER A 56 -6.19 19.88 11.20
CA SER A 56 -4.91 19.95 10.46
C SER A 56 -3.73 19.41 11.27
N TRP A 57 -2.59 19.20 10.62
CA TRP A 57 -1.34 18.83 11.30
C TRP A 57 -0.90 19.88 12.32
N HIS A 58 -0.94 21.16 11.95
CA HIS A 58 -0.57 22.25 12.86
C HIS A 58 -1.48 22.30 14.09
N PHE A 59 -2.78 22.07 13.89
CA PHE A 59 -3.76 21.96 14.97
C PHE A 59 -3.38 20.83 15.95
N GLY A 60 -3.21 19.59 15.47
CA GLY A 60 -2.92 18.48 16.37
C GLY A 60 -1.55 18.57 17.02
N LEU A 61 -0.51 19.03 16.30
CA LEU A 61 0.82 19.24 16.87
C LEU A 61 0.80 20.28 18.00
N ARG A 62 0.06 21.37 17.85
CA ARG A 62 -0.12 22.37 18.92
C ARG A 62 -0.77 21.76 20.16
N ARG A 63 -1.79 20.90 19.98
CA ARG A 63 -2.45 20.19 21.08
C ARG A 63 -1.51 19.20 21.77
N MET A 64 -0.73 18.45 21.01
CA MET A 64 0.28 17.52 21.54
C MET A 64 1.37 18.26 22.34
N LEU A 65 1.90 19.36 21.79
CA LEU A 65 2.90 20.19 22.46
C LEU A 65 2.36 20.87 23.71
N LEU A 66 1.11 21.35 23.68
CA LEU A 66 0.46 21.91 24.85
C LEU A 66 0.24 20.83 25.92
N GLY A 67 -0.25 19.66 25.52
CA GLY A 67 -0.42 18.52 26.42
C GLY A 67 0.87 18.04 27.07
N TYR A 68 1.99 18.07 26.34
CA TYR A 68 3.31 17.84 26.94
C TYR A 68 3.65 18.85 28.06
N ALA A 69 3.29 20.12 27.85
CA ALA A 69 3.64 21.20 28.78
C ALA A 69 2.73 21.26 30.01
N VAL A 70 1.42 21.03 29.85
CA VAL A 70 0.42 21.21 30.92
C VAL A 70 -0.27 19.93 31.37
N GLY A 71 -0.04 18.80 30.70
CA GLY A 71 -0.78 17.55 30.92
C GLY A 71 -2.27 17.73 30.71
N ALA A 72 -3.09 17.23 31.63
CA ALA A 72 -4.54 17.47 31.72
C ALA A 72 -4.89 18.89 32.23
N GLY A 73 -4.01 19.86 31.99
CA GLY A 73 -4.13 21.25 32.43
C GLY A 73 -5.17 22.04 31.65
N THR A 74 -5.13 23.36 31.80
CA THR A 74 -6.09 24.26 31.13
C THR A 74 -5.71 24.52 29.68
N ALA A 75 -6.73 24.70 28.84
CA ALA A 75 -6.57 25.23 27.49
C ALA A 75 -5.80 26.55 27.48
N TYR A 76 -5.06 26.79 26.40
CA TYR A 76 -4.31 28.01 26.18
C TYR A 76 -4.55 28.52 24.77
N ASP A 77 -4.92 29.80 24.63
CA ASP A 77 -5.15 30.46 23.34
C ASP A 77 -6.13 29.71 22.40
N GLY A 78 -7.19 29.14 22.97
CA GLY A 78 -8.19 28.36 22.22
C GLY A 78 -7.75 26.95 21.82
N ILE A 79 -6.59 26.49 22.30
CA ILE A 79 -6.06 25.15 22.05
C ILE A 79 -6.28 24.28 23.28
N GLU A 80 -6.95 23.14 23.10
CA GLU A 80 -7.12 22.13 24.16
C GLU A 80 -5.92 21.16 24.18
N PRO A 81 -5.30 20.90 25.33
CA PRO A 81 -4.19 19.95 25.42
C PRO A 81 -4.61 18.53 25.04
N TYR A 82 -3.67 17.76 24.48
CA TYR A 82 -3.79 16.31 24.34
C TYR A 82 -2.80 15.65 25.31
N ASP A 83 -3.32 15.13 26.42
CA ASP A 83 -2.58 14.75 27.63
C ASP A 83 -1.98 13.35 27.62
N GLU A 84 -2.21 12.57 26.56
CA GLU A 84 -1.55 11.28 26.30
C GLU A 84 -0.05 11.42 25.97
N ILE A 85 0.42 12.65 25.82
CA ILE A 85 1.83 12.96 25.61
C ILE A 85 2.54 13.07 26.96
N GLY A 86 3.31 12.05 27.31
CA GLY A 86 4.10 12.06 28.54
C GLY A 86 5.19 11.01 28.57
N GLY A 87 5.93 10.98 29.68
CA GLY A 87 7.00 10.00 29.92
C GLY A 87 8.19 10.14 28.99
N LEU A 88 8.89 9.03 28.75
CA LEU A 88 10.04 8.97 27.85
C LEU A 88 9.64 9.10 26.38
N ASP A 89 8.43 8.68 26.03
CA ASP A 89 7.93 8.65 24.66
C ASP A 89 7.73 10.07 24.11
N ALA A 90 7.46 11.07 24.96
CA ALA A 90 7.27 12.47 24.54
C ALA A 90 8.42 13.03 23.68
N ALA A 91 9.63 12.45 23.77
CA ALA A 91 10.75 12.78 22.88
C ALA A 91 10.43 12.60 21.39
N LEU A 92 9.46 11.75 21.03
CA LEU A 92 9.02 11.47 19.66
C LEU A 92 8.30 12.64 18.98
N ILE A 93 7.76 13.60 19.75
CA ILE A 93 7.12 14.78 19.18
C ILE A 93 8.13 15.64 18.43
N GLY A 94 9.36 15.77 18.93
CA GLY A 94 10.40 16.58 18.29
C GLY A 94 10.66 16.15 16.84
N PRO A 95 11.00 14.87 16.59
CA PRO A 95 11.07 14.28 15.25
C PRO A 95 9.85 14.53 14.37
N LEU A 96 8.64 14.34 14.93
CA LEU A 96 7.40 14.53 14.18
C LEU A 96 7.21 15.99 13.75
N VAL A 97 7.41 16.94 14.66
CA VAL A 97 7.35 18.37 14.37
C VAL A 97 8.38 18.74 13.32
N ALA A 98 9.62 18.24 13.44
CA ALA A 98 10.68 18.50 12.46
C ALA A 98 10.32 17.97 11.05
N LEU A 99 9.64 16.83 10.96
CA LEU A 99 9.13 16.30 9.69
C LEU A 99 8.06 17.20 9.09
N ILE A 100 7.07 17.63 9.87
CA ILE A 100 5.99 18.50 9.39
C ILE A 100 6.52 19.88 8.99
N ASP A 101 7.45 20.45 9.75
CA ASP A 101 8.12 21.70 9.40
C ASP A 101 8.90 21.57 8.08
N ALA A 102 9.64 20.47 7.90
CA ALA A 102 10.36 20.20 6.65
C ALA A 102 9.40 20.07 5.46
N LEU A 103 8.27 19.38 5.64
CA LEU A 103 7.23 19.26 4.61
C LEU A 103 6.59 20.61 4.27
N GLN A 104 6.36 21.47 5.25
CA GLN A 104 5.83 22.82 5.02
C GLN A 104 6.79 23.67 4.20
N VAL A 105 8.09 23.63 4.51
CA VAL A 105 9.12 24.33 3.73
C VAL A 105 9.17 23.78 2.30
N ALA A 106 9.24 22.47 2.15
CA ALA A 106 9.27 21.83 0.84
C ALA A 106 8.02 22.16 0.01
N HIS A 107 6.83 22.16 0.63
CA HIS A 107 5.59 22.55 -0.03
C HIS A 107 5.65 23.99 -0.58
N ALA A 108 6.14 24.95 0.22
CA ALA A 108 6.27 26.34 -0.21
C ALA A 108 7.27 26.49 -1.37
N GLU A 109 8.43 25.84 -1.29
CA GLU A 109 9.44 25.88 -2.34
C GLU A 109 8.96 25.21 -3.64
N LEU A 110 8.34 24.03 -3.53
CA LEU A 110 7.88 23.25 -4.67
C LEU A 110 6.63 23.85 -5.35
N SER A 111 5.89 24.72 -4.68
CA SER A 111 4.68 25.35 -5.25
C SER A 111 4.98 26.50 -6.21
N THR A 112 6.21 27.02 -6.23
CA THR A 112 6.58 28.17 -7.05
C THR A 112 7.31 27.71 -8.32
N PRO A 113 6.84 28.02 -9.54
CA PRO A 113 7.59 27.81 -10.78
C PRO A 113 9.00 28.39 -10.70
N ALA A 114 9.96 27.74 -11.36
CA ALA A 114 11.38 28.12 -11.25
C ALA A 114 12.17 27.71 -12.50
N THR A 115 13.36 28.29 -12.68
CA THR A 115 14.26 27.91 -13.78
C THR A 115 14.84 26.51 -13.56
N PRO A 116 15.35 25.83 -14.61
CA PRO A 116 15.97 24.51 -14.45
C PRO A 116 17.07 24.48 -13.40
N GLU A 117 17.94 25.49 -13.31
CA GLU A 117 19.02 25.50 -12.31
C GLU A 117 18.48 25.58 -10.87
N GLN A 118 17.45 26.39 -10.65
CA GLN A 118 16.78 26.50 -9.36
C GLN A 118 16.09 25.19 -8.98
N TRP A 119 15.44 24.53 -9.94
CA TRP A 119 14.89 23.19 -9.72
C TRP A 119 15.97 22.18 -9.40
N GLY A 120 17.09 22.19 -10.12
CA GLY A 120 18.24 21.35 -9.82
C GLY A 120 18.71 21.46 -8.38
N ALA A 121 18.76 22.66 -7.81
CA ALA A 121 19.11 22.89 -6.42
C ALA A 121 18.01 22.43 -5.44
N ARG A 122 16.74 22.72 -5.73
CA ARG A 122 15.59 22.32 -4.89
C ARG A 122 15.47 20.80 -4.79
N LEU A 123 15.58 20.09 -5.91
CA LEU A 123 15.49 18.63 -5.94
C LEU A 123 16.62 17.98 -5.12
N GLN A 124 17.84 18.48 -5.25
CA GLN A 124 18.97 18.04 -4.42
C GLN A 124 18.74 18.32 -2.93
N ALA A 125 18.26 19.52 -2.59
CA ALA A 125 17.94 19.89 -1.21
C ALA A 125 16.87 18.98 -0.60
N ILE A 126 15.83 18.62 -1.37
CA ILE A 126 14.79 17.69 -0.94
C ILE A 126 15.37 16.32 -0.64
N LEU A 127 16.22 15.77 -1.51
CA LEU A 127 16.84 14.47 -1.26
C LEU A 127 17.64 14.47 0.05
N GLN A 128 18.42 15.53 0.29
CA GLN A 128 19.23 15.69 1.51
C GLN A 128 18.38 16.02 2.75
N LEU A 129 17.24 16.68 2.57
CA LEU A 129 16.36 17.06 3.67
C LEU A 129 15.58 15.87 4.18
N PHE A 130 15.10 14.98 3.30
CA PHE A 130 14.18 13.90 3.65
C PHE A 130 14.80 12.51 3.79
N PHE A 131 15.96 12.23 3.20
CA PHE A 131 16.47 10.85 3.14
C PHE A 131 17.89 10.68 3.68
N ILE A 132 18.09 9.60 4.43
CA ILE A 132 19.41 9.01 4.73
C ILE A 132 19.32 7.54 4.37
N ALA A 133 20.21 7.05 3.50
CA ALA A 133 20.25 5.65 3.13
C ALA A 133 20.56 4.75 4.33
N GLU A 134 19.80 3.66 4.48
CA GLU A 134 20.09 2.61 5.48
C GLU A 134 20.54 1.29 4.83
N SER A 135 20.36 1.16 3.51
CA SER A 135 20.73 -0.01 2.73
C SER A 135 21.49 0.34 1.45
N GLU A 136 22.23 -0.64 0.90
CA GLU A 136 22.88 -0.50 -0.41
C GLU A 136 21.87 -0.18 -1.53
N HIS A 137 20.62 -0.64 -1.37
CA HIS A 137 19.55 -0.34 -2.30
C HIS A 137 19.15 1.14 -2.25
N ASP A 138 19.04 1.72 -1.05
CA ASP A 138 18.72 3.14 -0.88
C ASP A 138 19.84 4.02 -1.45
N ASP A 139 21.11 3.69 -1.15
CA ASP A 139 22.28 4.38 -1.69
C ASP A 139 22.26 4.37 -3.23
N TYR A 140 21.96 3.22 -3.82
CA TYR A 140 21.85 3.09 -5.27
C TYR A 140 20.73 3.96 -5.84
N LEU A 141 19.54 3.95 -5.23
CA LEU A 141 18.40 4.75 -5.70
C LEU A 141 18.65 6.25 -5.57
N LEU A 142 19.24 6.71 -4.46
CA LEU A 142 19.59 8.11 -4.27
C LEU A 142 20.64 8.57 -5.30
N ALA A 143 21.66 7.75 -5.56
CA ALA A 143 22.66 8.03 -6.60
C ALA A 143 22.02 8.03 -8.01
N GLN A 144 21.05 7.16 -8.26
CA GLN A 144 20.30 7.14 -9.51
C GLN A 144 19.47 8.42 -9.69
N LEU A 145 18.78 8.88 -8.64
CA LEU A 145 18.01 10.13 -8.65
C LEU A 145 18.89 11.35 -8.91
N GLU A 146 20.07 11.42 -8.31
CA GLU A 146 21.06 12.47 -8.58
C GLU A 146 21.55 12.41 -10.04
N THR A 147 21.85 11.22 -10.56
CA THR A 147 22.25 11.05 -11.96
C THR A 147 21.13 11.50 -12.92
N LEU A 148 19.87 11.17 -12.64
CA LEU A 148 18.72 11.61 -13.44
C LEU A 148 18.54 13.13 -13.40
N ARG A 149 18.77 13.75 -12.22
CA ARG A 149 18.72 15.19 -12.04
C ARG A 149 19.79 15.88 -12.89
N GLU A 150 21.02 15.38 -12.86
CA GLU A 150 22.13 15.91 -13.66
C GLU A 150 21.87 15.79 -15.17
N ASN A 151 21.44 14.62 -15.65
CA ASN A 151 21.10 14.41 -17.06
C ASN A 151 19.98 15.35 -17.53
N TRP A 152 18.98 15.60 -16.69
CA TRP A 152 17.91 16.54 -16.99
C TRP A 152 18.42 17.97 -17.11
N LEU A 153 19.28 18.42 -16.18
CA LEU A 153 19.91 19.74 -16.25
C LEU A 153 20.79 19.92 -17.49
N GLU A 154 21.58 18.90 -17.85
CA GLU A 154 22.38 18.91 -19.08
C GLU A 154 21.49 19.03 -20.33
N THR A 155 20.35 18.33 -20.34
CA THR A 155 19.37 18.41 -21.43
C THR A 155 18.78 19.81 -21.55
N CYS A 156 18.41 20.44 -20.43
CA CYS A 156 17.93 21.82 -20.42
C CYS A 156 19.01 22.81 -20.89
N ALA A 157 20.26 22.63 -20.46
CA ALA A 157 21.39 23.47 -20.84
C ALA A 157 21.70 23.36 -22.34
N ALA A 158 21.60 22.16 -22.93
CA ALA A 158 21.86 21.92 -24.35
C ALA A 158 20.94 22.73 -25.28
N VAL A 159 19.75 23.11 -24.81
CA VAL A 159 18.78 23.93 -25.55
C VAL A 159 18.64 25.35 -25.01
N ASN A 160 19.46 25.74 -24.02
CA ASN A 160 19.39 27.02 -23.30
C ASN A 160 17.99 27.31 -22.74
N LEU A 161 17.34 26.32 -22.13
CA LEU A 161 16.03 26.51 -21.51
C LEU A 161 16.16 27.37 -20.25
N ILE A 162 15.63 28.60 -20.30
CA ILE A 162 15.64 29.56 -19.19
C ILE A 162 14.24 29.87 -18.63
N ASP A 163 13.20 29.30 -19.24
CA ASP A 163 11.82 29.54 -18.83
C ASP A 163 11.53 28.92 -17.45
N GLU A 164 10.65 29.56 -16.70
CA GLU A 164 10.15 29.00 -15.44
C GLU A 164 9.23 27.82 -15.70
N LEU A 165 9.58 26.66 -15.14
CA LEU A 165 8.84 25.42 -15.27
C LEU A 165 7.99 25.17 -14.01
N PRO A 166 6.74 24.71 -14.15
CA PRO A 166 5.96 24.23 -13.02
C PRO A 166 6.46 22.86 -12.55
N LEU A 167 6.25 22.54 -11.27
CA LEU A 167 6.65 21.27 -10.67
C LEU A 167 6.18 20.05 -11.45
N THR A 168 4.97 20.08 -12.02
CA THR A 168 4.39 18.95 -12.75
C THR A 168 5.24 18.52 -13.94
N VAL A 169 5.81 19.49 -14.68
CA VAL A 169 6.70 19.23 -15.83
C VAL A 169 8.04 18.67 -15.37
N VAL A 170 8.61 19.27 -14.33
CA VAL A 170 9.92 18.88 -13.78
C VAL A 170 9.86 17.49 -13.16
N ARG A 171 8.82 17.20 -12.37
CA ARG A 171 8.60 15.90 -11.74
C ARG A 171 8.53 14.79 -12.79
N GLU A 172 7.74 14.98 -13.85
CA GLU A 172 7.61 14.02 -14.93
C GLU A 172 8.96 13.78 -15.62
N ALA A 173 9.64 14.86 -16.00
CA ALA A 173 10.92 14.77 -16.71
C ALA A 173 12.03 14.12 -15.86
N TRP A 174 12.08 14.42 -14.56
CA TRP A 174 13.09 13.88 -13.65
C TRP A 174 12.83 12.40 -13.32
N LEU A 175 11.59 12.04 -12.99
CA LEU A 175 11.26 10.69 -12.52
C LEU A 175 11.03 9.69 -13.66
N ALA A 176 10.76 10.13 -14.90
CA ALA A 176 10.57 9.23 -16.05
C ALA A 176 11.76 8.29 -16.32
N GLY A 177 12.95 8.61 -15.81
CA GLY A 177 14.13 7.75 -15.90
C GLY A 177 14.17 6.60 -14.90
N LEU A 178 13.35 6.62 -13.85
CA LEU A 178 13.22 5.51 -12.89
C LEU A 178 12.43 4.35 -13.49
N ASP A 179 11.36 4.66 -14.22
CA ASP A 179 10.50 3.67 -14.88
C ASP A 179 11.18 2.98 -16.07
N GLN A 180 12.23 3.61 -16.61
CA GLN A 180 13.09 3.02 -17.61
C GLN A 180 14.01 2.00 -16.94
N GLY A 181 13.43 0.84 -16.59
CA GLY A 181 14.14 -0.28 -15.98
C GLY A 181 15.44 -0.57 -16.73
N ARG A 182 16.55 -0.09 -16.17
CA ARG A 182 17.87 -0.41 -16.72
C ARG A 182 18.18 -1.84 -16.30
N LEU A 183 18.35 -2.70 -17.31
CA LEU A 183 18.96 -4.02 -17.18
C LEU A 183 20.44 -3.88 -16.83
N SER A 184 20.74 -3.31 -15.67
CA SER A 184 22.09 -3.10 -15.20
C SER A 184 22.21 -3.70 -13.81
N GLN A 185 22.82 -4.89 -13.74
CA GLN A 185 24.04 -5.11 -12.93
C GLN A 185 24.45 -6.58 -12.76
N ARG A 186 23.63 -7.56 -13.17
CA ARG A 186 23.99 -9.00 -13.06
C ARG A 186 23.81 -9.82 -14.34
N PHE A 187 24.04 -9.19 -15.48
CA PHE A 187 24.04 -9.86 -16.79
C PHE A 187 25.16 -10.92 -16.83
N LEU A 188 24.81 -12.19 -17.07
CA LEU A 188 25.74 -13.34 -17.11
C LEU A 188 26.55 -13.60 -15.82
N ALA A 189 26.17 -12.98 -14.70
CA ALA A 189 26.85 -13.20 -13.42
C ALA A 189 26.40 -14.50 -12.72
N GLY A 190 25.40 -15.21 -13.27
CA GLY A 190 24.86 -16.46 -12.73
C GLY A 190 24.46 -17.46 -13.82
N SER A 191 23.93 -18.62 -13.39
CA SER A 191 23.61 -19.74 -14.29
C SER A 191 22.24 -19.64 -14.98
N VAL A 192 21.33 -18.82 -14.45
CA VAL A 192 19.98 -18.60 -15.00
C VAL A 192 19.73 -17.09 -15.09
N ASN A 193 19.30 -16.62 -16.26
CA ASN A 193 19.02 -15.21 -16.50
C ASN A 193 17.52 -15.00 -16.74
N PHE A 194 16.92 -14.06 -16.02
CA PHE A 194 15.56 -13.57 -16.28
C PHE A 194 15.66 -12.18 -16.92
N CYS A 195 15.08 -12.02 -18.10
CA CYS A 195 15.07 -10.75 -18.81
C CYS A 195 13.91 -10.69 -19.80
N THR A 196 13.63 -9.47 -20.29
CA THR A 196 12.85 -9.30 -21.52
C THR A 196 13.64 -9.78 -22.73
N LEU A 197 13.06 -9.84 -23.93
CA LEU A 197 13.74 -10.31 -25.15
C LEU A 197 14.87 -9.39 -25.64
N MET A 198 14.97 -8.15 -25.14
CA MET A 198 15.81 -7.08 -25.73
C MET A 198 17.25 -6.88 -25.18
N PRO A 199 17.74 -7.49 -24.08
CA PRO A 199 19.17 -7.44 -23.73
C PRO A 199 20.00 -8.65 -24.21
N MET A 200 19.37 -9.78 -24.56
CA MET A 200 20.04 -11.07 -24.87
C MET A 200 19.96 -11.45 -26.35
N ARG A 201 19.82 -10.45 -27.22
CA ARG A 201 19.50 -10.62 -28.63
C ARG A 201 20.54 -11.49 -29.34
N ALA A 202 20.08 -12.54 -30.02
CA ALA A 202 20.89 -13.45 -30.85
C ALA A 202 22.07 -14.13 -30.14
N ILE A 203 22.08 -14.18 -28.80
CA ILE A 203 23.07 -14.95 -28.04
C ILE A 203 22.60 -16.41 -27.98
N PRO A 204 23.39 -17.38 -28.44
CA PRO A 204 22.99 -18.78 -28.41
C PRO A 204 22.98 -19.32 -26.98
N PHE A 205 21.85 -19.88 -26.56
CA PHE A 205 21.69 -20.58 -25.29
C PHE A 205 21.28 -22.02 -25.53
N LYS A 206 21.73 -22.93 -24.66
CA LYS A 206 21.26 -24.33 -24.68
C LYS A 206 19.74 -24.39 -24.51
N VAL A 207 19.22 -23.64 -23.55
CA VAL A 207 17.78 -23.58 -23.25
C VAL A 207 17.32 -22.14 -23.33
N VAL A 208 16.25 -21.88 -24.08
CA VAL A 208 15.56 -20.58 -24.15
C VAL A 208 14.14 -20.77 -23.67
N CYS A 209 13.71 -19.99 -22.67
CA CYS A 209 12.37 -20.04 -22.10
C CYS A 209 11.62 -18.74 -22.38
N LEU A 210 10.52 -18.83 -23.12
CA LEU A 210 9.60 -17.73 -23.39
C LEU A 210 8.36 -17.90 -22.50
N LEU A 211 8.15 -16.96 -21.59
CA LEU A 211 7.07 -17.02 -20.61
C LEU A 211 6.03 -15.95 -20.89
N GLY A 212 4.75 -16.27 -20.64
CA GLY A 212 3.66 -15.30 -20.79
C GLY A 212 3.41 -14.91 -22.25
N MET A 213 3.59 -15.84 -23.18
CA MET A 213 3.35 -15.63 -24.61
C MET A 213 1.85 -15.66 -24.92
N ASN A 214 1.09 -14.76 -24.30
CA ASN A 214 -0.37 -14.66 -24.41
C ASN A 214 -0.76 -13.81 -25.62
N ASP A 215 -1.99 -14.00 -26.11
CA ASP A 215 -2.59 -13.04 -27.03
C ASP A 215 -2.83 -11.70 -26.32
N GLY A 216 -2.61 -10.60 -27.03
CA GLY A 216 -2.65 -9.24 -26.49
C GLY A 216 -1.37 -8.79 -25.75
N ASP A 217 -0.65 -9.70 -25.09
CA ASP A 217 0.61 -9.39 -24.39
C ASP A 217 1.82 -9.42 -25.33
N TYR A 218 1.83 -10.35 -26.29
CA TYR A 218 2.90 -10.48 -27.28
C TYR A 218 2.35 -10.77 -28.70
N PRO A 219 2.86 -10.13 -29.77
CA PRO A 219 3.82 -9.02 -29.77
C PRO A 219 3.26 -7.77 -29.09
N ARG A 220 4.12 -6.97 -28.48
CA ARG A 220 3.70 -5.78 -27.73
C ARG A 220 3.07 -4.77 -28.71
N ALA A 221 1.84 -4.38 -28.42
CA ALA A 221 1.16 -3.34 -29.17
C ALA A 221 1.53 -1.97 -28.60
N GLN A 222 2.08 -1.10 -29.44
CA GLN A 222 2.13 0.32 -29.17
C GLN A 222 1.59 1.04 -30.40
N PRO A 223 0.38 1.62 -30.34
CA PRO A 223 -0.13 2.36 -31.47
C PRO A 223 0.83 3.52 -31.77
N PRO A 224 1.14 3.78 -33.05
CA PRO A 224 1.84 5.01 -33.41
C PRO A 224 0.99 6.21 -33.00
N LEU A 225 1.64 7.36 -32.83
CA LEU A 225 0.93 8.61 -32.60
C LEU A 225 0.14 8.95 -33.86
N ASP A 226 -1.09 9.47 -33.73
CA ASP A 226 -1.96 9.77 -34.88
C ASP A 226 -1.34 10.77 -35.87
N PHE A 227 -0.38 11.57 -35.40
CA PHE A 227 0.37 12.54 -36.20
C PHE A 227 1.71 11.99 -36.74
N ASP A 228 2.05 10.73 -36.49
CA ASP A 228 3.23 10.08 -37.06
C ASP A 228 2.97 9.72 -38.54
N LEU A 229 3.43 10.61 -39.43
CA LEU A 229 3.30 10.41 -40.88
C LEU A 229 4.05 9.17 -41.37
N MET A 230 5.11 8.72 -40.67
CA MET A 230 5.84 7.51 -41.05
C MET A 230 4.99 6.25 -40.87
N GLY A 231 4.04 6.26 -39.92
CA GLY A 231 3.08 5.17 -39.75
C GLY A 231 2.16 4.97 -40.97
N SER A 232 1.93 6.03 -41.76
CA SER A 232 1.03 6.00 -42.93
C SER A 232 1.74 5.69 -44.26
N ASP A 233 3.04 5.97 -44.39
CA ASP A 233 3.85 5.72 -45.60
C ASP A 233 5.09 4.89 -45.24
N TYR A 234 4.88 3.61 -44.93
CA TYR A 234 5.95 2.69 -44.51
C TYR A 234 6.99 2.45 -45.62
N ARG A 235 8.28 2.58 -45.28
CA ARG A 235 9.42 2.37 -46.18
C ARG A 235 10.41 1.34 -45.62
N PRO A 236 11.18 0.65 -46.49
CA PRO A 236 12.28 -0.19 -46.05
C PRO A 236 13.29 0.60 -45.20
N GLY A 237 13.49 0.16 -43.95
CA GLY A 237 14.32 0.84 -42.96
C GLY A 237 13.53 1.42 -41.79
N ASP A 238 12.22 1.63 -41.95
CA ASP A 238 11.36 2.11 -40.88
C ASP A 238 11.22 1.04 -39.79
N ARG A 239 11.41 1.47 -38.53
CA ARG A 239 11.26 0.59 -37.37
C ARG A 239 9.79 0.45 -37.02
N SER A 240 9.37 -0.79 -36.85
CA SER A 240 8.06 -1.12 -36.29
C SER A 240 8.28 -1.99 -35.06
N ARG A 241 7.79 -1.56 -33.89
CA ARG A 241 7.91 -2.36 -32.66
C ARG A 241 7.26 -3.73 -32.81
N ARG A 242 6.16 -3.81 -33.57
CA ARG A 242 5.48 -5.06 -33.89
C ARG A 242 6.37 -5.99 -34.72
N GLU A 243 7.04 -5.48 -35.75
CA GLU A 243 7.96 -6.28 -36.56
C GLU A 243 9.24 -6.63 -35.81
N ASP A 244 9.75 -5.72 -34.98
CA ASP A 244 10.87 -5.98 -34.07
C ASP A 244 10.53 -7.14 -33.12
N ASP A 245 9.35 -7.14 -32.49
CA ASP A 245 8.90 -8.23 -31.63
C ASP A 245 8.75 -9.54 -32.41
N ARG A 246 8.15 -9.52 -33.61
CA ARG A 246 8.08 -10.71 -34.48
C ARG A 246 9.47 -11.28 -34.79
N TYR A 247 10.42 -10.40 -35.07
CA TYR A 247 11.80 -10.77 -35.33
C TYR A 247 12.50 -11.31 -34.08
N LEU A 248 12.24 -10.74 -32.91
CA LEU A 248 12.78 -11.22 -31.63
C LEU A 248 12.33 -12.67 -31.32
N LEU A 249 11.09 -13.04 -31.65
CA LEU A 249 10.66 -14.44 -31.51
C LEU A 249 11.50 -15.36 -32.42
N LEU A 250 11.69 -14.96 -33.67
CA LEU A 250 12.51 -15.72 -34.61
C LEU A 250 13.94 -15.88 -34.10
N GLU A 251 14.54 -14.80 -33.59
CA GLU A 251 15.86 -14.84 -32.99
C GLU A 251 15.90 -15.77 -31.76
N ALA A 252 14.87 -15.76 -30.91
CA ALA A 252 14.78 -16.68 -29.77
C ALA A 252 14.74 -18.15 -30.22
N VAL A 253 13.94 -18.46 -31.25
CA VAL A 253 13.87 -19.81 -31.84
C VAL A 253 15.23 -20.22 -32.43
N LEU A 254 15.90 -19.32 -33.16
CA LEU A 254 17.21 -19.59 -33.77
C LEU A 254 18.36 -19.66 -32.76
N SER A 255 18.19 -19.05 -31.58
CA SER A 255 19.20 -19.01 -30.52
C SER A 255 19.14 -20.22 -29.60
N ALA A 256 17.99 -20.90 -29.50
CA ALA A 256 17.84 -22.13 -28.75
C ALA A 256 18.64 -23.27 -29.41
N ARG A 257 19.60 -23.85 -28.68
CA ARG A 257 20.48 -24.92 -29.21
C ARG A 257 19.99 -26.32 -28.87
N ASP A 258 19.49 -26.52 -27.65
CA ASP A 258 19.04 -27.83 -27.17
C ASP A 258 17.52 -27.84 -26.95
N GLN A 259 16.95 -26.78 -26.36
CA GLN A 259 15.51 -26.73 -26.04
C GLN A 259 14.93 -25.31 -26.13
N LEU A 260 13.75 -25.21 -26.75
CA LEU A 260 12.86 -24.05 -26.66
C LEU A 260 11.69 -24.40 -25.74
N TYR A 261 11.50 -23.64 -24.67
CA TYR A 261 10.35 -23.74 -23.77
C TYR A 261 9.45 -22.53 -23.98
N VAL A 262 8.14 -22.75 -24.15
CA VAL A 262 7.15 -21.69 -24.36
C VAL A 262 5.98 -21.89 -23.42
N SER A 263 5.59 -20.86 -22.67
CA SER A 263 4.38 -20.89 -21.83
C SER A 263 3.47 -19.68 -22.08
N TRP A 264 2.18 -19.90 -21.83
CA TRP A 264 1.13 -18.88 -21.85
C TRP A 264 0.03 -19.28 -20.86
N VAL A 265 -0.80 -18.31 -20.47
CA VAL A 265 -1.96 -18.48 -19.61
C VAL A 265 -3.14 -18.93 -20.47
N GLY A 266 -3.40 -20.24 -20.51
CA GLY A 266 -4.44 -20.82 -21.37
C GLY A 266 -5.88 -20.63 -20.88
N ARG A 267 -6.09 -20.22 -19.62
CA ARG A 267 -7.43 -19.96 -19.06
C ARG A 267 -7.44 -18.85 -18.04
N SER A 268 -8.58 -18.17 -17.93
CA SER A 268 -8.85 -17.17 -16.90
C SER A 268 -9.03 -17.81 -15.52
N ILE A 269 -8.37 -17.24 -14.50
CA ILE A 269 -8.50 -17.71 -13.11
C ILE A 269 -9.89 -17.43 -12.50
N ARG A 270 -10.65 -16.49 -13.07
CA ARG A 270 -11.94 -16.04 -12.51
C ARG A 270 -13.12 -16.88 -13.01
N ASP A 271 -13.20 -17.08 -14.33
CA ASP A 271 -14.36 -17.68 -15.01
C ASP A 271 -13.97 -18.91 -15.85
N ASN A 272 -12.70 -19.33 -15.82
CA ASN A 272 -12.19 -20.50 -16.55
C ASN A 272 -12.39 -20.42 -18.08
N SER A 273 -12.65 -19.23 -18.63
CA SER A 273 -12.71 -18.98 -20.07
C SER A 273 -11.36 -19.28 -20.73
N GLU A 274 -11.39 -19.83 -21.93
CA GLU A 274 -10.18 -20.15 -22.70
C GLU A 274 -9.49 -18.88 -23.19
N ARG A 275 -8.17 -18.86 -23.09
CA ARG A 275 -7.32 -17.76 -23.53
C ARG A 275 -6.30 -18.29 -24.55
N PRO A 276 -6.27 -17.71 -25.76
CA PRO A 276 -5.34 -18.15 -26.78
C PRO A 276 -3.90 -17.76 -26.43
N ALA A 277 -2.95 -18.52 -26.97
CA ALA A 277 -1.56 -18.09 -27.03
C ALA A 277 -1.41 -16.90 -27.98
N SER A 278 -0.28 -16.21 -27.88
CA SER A 278 0.14 -15.20 -28.85
C SER A 278 -0.01 -15.72 -30.28
N VAL A 279 -0.50 -14.87 -31.18
CA VAL A 279 -0.64 -15.18 -32.61
C VAL A 279 0.64 -15.78 -33.21
N LEU A 280 1.82 -15.35 -32.75
CA LEU A 280 3.10 -15.87 -33.24
C LEU A 280 3.41 -17.28 -32.76
N ILE A 281 2.99 -17.62 -31.54
CA ILE A 281 3.04 -18.99 -31.05
C ILE A 281 2.01 -19.85 -31.79
N GLY A 282 0.84 -19.31 -32.11
CA GLY A 282 -0.12 -19.94 -33.01
C GLY A 282 0.51 -20.30 -34.36
N GLN A 283 1.17 -19.34 -35.02
CA GLN A 283 1.87 -19.57 -36.30
C GLN A 283 2.98 -20.62 -36.20
N LEU A 284 3.76 -20.61 -35.12
CA LEU A 284 4.78 -21.64 -34.88
C LEU A 284 4.14 -23.03 -34.73
N ARG A 285 3.01 -23.13 -34.02
CA ARG A 285 2.27 -24.38 -33.85
C ARG A 285 1.69 -24.86 -35.18
N ASP A 286 1.09 -23.98 -35.98
CA ASP A 286 0.56 -24.33 -37.30
C ASP A 286 1.67 -24.84 -38.23
N HIS A 287 2.85 -24.19 -38.19
CA HIS A 287 4.01 -24.65 -38.94
C HIS A 287 4.45 -26.06 -38.51
N LEU A 288 4.52 -26.32 -37.20
CA LEU A 288 4.85 -27.64 -36.66
C LEU A 288 3.82 -28.71 -37.06
N ALA A 289 2.52 -28.38 -37.00
CA ALA A 289 1.44 -29.27 -37.41
C ALA A 289 1.49 -29.61 -38.91
N SER A 290 1.91 -28.65 -39.75
CA SER A 290 2.00 -28.84 -41.20
C SER A 290 3.23 -29.65 -41.64
N GLY A 291 4.34 -29.56 -40.90
CA GLY A 291 5.62 -30.15 -41.30
C GLY A 291 5.96 -31.49 -40.65
N TRP A 292 5.29 -31.84 -39.55
CA TRP A 292 5.66 -32.99 -38.73
C TRP A 292 4.45 -33.77 -38.25
N LYS A 293 4.68 -35.04 -37.88
CA LYS A 293 3.70 -35.92 -37.27
C LYS A 293 4.38 -36.81 -36.22
N LEU A 294 3.59 -37.33 -35.28
CA LEU A 294 4.09 -38.28 -34.29
C LEU A 294 4.52 -39.59 -34.96
N ALA A 295 5.61 -40.18 -34.47
CA ALA A 295 6.04 -41.51 -34.88
C ALA A 295 5.17 -42.57 -34.18
N GLY A 296 4.48 -43.39 -34.96
CA GLY A 296 3.58 -44.46 -34.47
C GLY A 296 2.41 -44.69 -35.41
N GLU A 297 1.67 -45.78 -35.21
CA GLU A 297 0.40 -45.98 -35.91
C GLU A 297 -0.63 -44.96 -35.40
N ALA A 298 -1.31 -44.32 -36.35
CA ALA A 298 -2.42 -43.45 -36.05
C ALA A 298 -3.50 -44.27 -35.34
N ASP A 299 -3.92 -43.85 -34.14
CA ASP A 299 -5.12 -44.39 -33.50
C ASP A 299 -6.30 -44.30 -34.49
N PRO A 300 -6.84 -45.43 -34.98
CA PRO A 300 -7.88 -45.45 -36.00
C PRO A 300 -9.16 -44.73 -35.57
N ASP A 301 -9.39 -44.62 -34.25
CA ASP A 301 -10.58 -44.01 -33.66
C ASP A 301 -10.40 -42.52 -33.32
N SER A 302 -9.20 -41.96 -33.50
CA SER A 302 -8.92 -40.54 -33.24
C SER A 302 -9.54 -39.64 -34.31
N LYS A 303 -10.39 -38.70 -33.89
CA LYS A 303 -10.96 -37.65 -34.75
C LYS A 303 -9.97 -36.52 -35.11
N LEU A 304 -8.84 -36.45 -34.41
CA LEU A 304 -7.82 -35.42 -34.60
C LEU A 304 -6.92 -35.76 -35.80
N ASP A 305 -6.53 -34.74 -36.55
CA ASP A 305 -5.56 -34.91 -37.63
C ASP A 305 -4.13 -35.18 -37.11
N ASP A 306 -3.20 -35.51 -38.01
CA ASP A 306 -1.81 -35.81 -37.66
C ASP A 306 -1.12 -34.65 -36.92
N GLY A 307 -1.42 -33.40 -37.31
CA GLY A 307 -0.83 -32.19 -36.74
C GLY A 307 -1.41 -31.83 -35.39
N GLU A 308 -2.73 -31.93 -35.21
CA GLU A 308 -3.43 -31.73 -33.95
C GLU A 308 -2.96 -32.73 -32.88
N ARG A 309 -2.72 -33.98 -33.27
CA ARG A 309 -2.15 -35.00 -32.36
C ARG A 309 -0.74 -34.64 -31.92
N LEU A 310 0.11 -34.18 -32.85
CA LEU A 310 1.44 -33.69 -32.53
C LEU A 310 1.38 -32.51 -31.55
N LEU A 311 0.54 -31.51 -31.84
CA LEU A 311 0.38 -30.33 -30.98
C LEU A 311 -0.13 -30.69 -29.59
N LYS A 312 -1.08 -31.63 -29.49
CA LYS A 312 -1.56 -32.14 -28.21
C LYS A 312 -0.45 -32.82 -27.40
N ALA A 313 0.43 -33.58 -28.06
CA ALA A 313 1.58 -34.22 -27.40
C ALA A 313 2.66 -33.22 -26.97
N LEU A 314 2.83 -32.12 -27.70
CA LEU A 314 3.78 -31.05 -27.36
C LEU A 314 3.24 -30.07 -26.30
N THR A 315 1.94 -30.08 -26.01
CA THR A 315 1.29 -29.12 -25.11
C THR A 315 0.98 -29.74 -23.76
N VAL A 316 1.54 -29.19 -22.69
CA VAL A 316 1.27 -29.61 -21.31
C VAL A 316 0.33 -28.59 -20.65
N HIS A 317 -0.85 -29.05 -20.23
CA HIS A 317 -1.80 -28.22 -19.47
C HIS A 317 -1.51 -28.33 -17.98
N HIS A 318 -0.91 -27.31 -17.38
CA HIS A 318 -0.59 -27.31 -15.96
C HIS A 318 -1.82 -27.04 -15.08
N PRO A 319 -2.02 -27.81 -13.99
CA PRO A 319 -3.01 -27.48 -12.95
C PRO A 319 -2.85 -26.07 -12.38
N LEU A 320 -3.98 -25.45 -12.00
CA LEU A 320 -4.03 -24.09 -11.46
C LEU A 320 -3.23 -23.94 -10.16
N GLN A 321 -3.34 -24.92 -9.25
CA GLN A 321 -2.72 -24.86 -7.94
C GLN A 321 -1.39 -25.63 -7.94
N PRO A 322 -0.32 -25.10 -7.32
CA PRO A 322 0.98 -25.77 -7.25
C PRO A 322 0.91 -27.07 -6.44
N PHE A 323 -0.06 -27.19 -5.52
CA PHE A 323 -0.33 -28.38 -4.72
C PHE A 323 -1.36 -29.33 -5.33
N SER A 324 -1.67 -29.22 -6.63
CA SER A 324 -2.53 -30.21 -7.28
C SER A 324 -1.96 -31.61 -7.13
N ALA A 325 -2.80 -32.58 -6.74
CA ALA A 325 -2.42 -33.99 -6.59
C ALA A 325 -1.79 -34.57 -7.87
N HIS A 326 -2.14 -34.00 -9.03
CA HIS A 326 -1.57 -34.40 -10.33
C HIS A 326 -0.04 -34.34 -10.35
N TYR A 327 0.59 -33.38 -9.66
CA TYR A 327 2.05 -33.25 -9.64
C TYR A 327 2.78 -34.29 -8.76
N PHE A 328 2.06 -35.02 -7.90
CA PHE A 328 2.64 -35.87 -6.86
C PHE A 328 2.29 -37.35 -6.98
N HIS A 329 1.40 -37.72 -7.91
CA HIS A 329 1.05 -39.12 -8.17
C HIS A 329 1.70 -39.65 -9.45
N ALA A 330 2.20 -40.89 -9.38
CA ALA A 330 2.76 -41.57 -10.55
C ALA A 330 1.67 -41.82 -11.61
N GLY A 331 2.06 -41.75 -12.89
CA GLY A 331 1.17 -42.04 -14.03
C GLY A 331 0.33 -40.86 -14.53
N THR A 332 0.43 -39.68 -13.93
CA THR A 332 -0.30 -38.47 -14.36
C THR A 332 0.41 -37.72 -15.49
N GLY A 333 1.70 -37.96 -15.71
CA GLY A 333 2.55 -37.21 -16.64
C GLY A 333 3.05 -35.86 -16.11
N TYR A 334 2.69 -35.50 -14.88
CA TYR A 334 3.15 -34.27 -14.23
C TYR A 334 4.12 -34.60 -13.08
N PHE A 335 5.03 -33.67 -12.79
CA PHE A 335 5.93 -33.78 -11.64
C PHE A 335 6.21 -32.39 -11.06
N SER A 336 6.56 -32.36 -9.78
CA SER A 336 7.07 -31.16 -9.09
C SER A 336 8.26 -31.54 -8.22
N PHE A 337 9.23 -30.63 -8.12
CA PHE A 337 10.35 -30.76 -7.19
C PHE A 337 10.06 -30.13 -5.81
N ALA A 338 8.93 -29.44 -5.66
CA ALA A 338 8.50 -28.79 -4.42
C ALA A 338 7.98 -29.82 -3.42
N ARG A 339 8.83 -30.23 -2.47
CA ARG A 339 8.53 -31.27 -1.48
C ARG A 339 7.49 -30.83 -0.45
N GLU A 340 7.43 -29.54 -0.16
CA GLU A 340 6.49 -28.91 0.77
C GLU A 340 5.02 -29.22 0.43
N TRP A 341 4.68 -29.31 -0.86
CA TRP A 341 3.33 -29.62 -1.32
C TRP A 341 3.01 -31.12 -1.35
N ARG A 342 4.04 -31.98 -1.38
CA ARG A 342 3.85 -33.43 -1.33
C ARG A 342 3.20 -33.87 -0.03
N LEU A 343 3.54 -33.21 1.08
CA LEU A 343 3.02 -33.51 2.43
C LEU A 343 1.49 -33.44 2.50
N LEU A 344 0.84 -32.58 1.69
CA LEU A 344 -0.62 -32.47 1.64
C LEU A 344 -1.30 -33.73 1.06
N HIS A 345 -0.57 -34.54 0.30
CA HIS A 345 -1.06 -35.77 -0.31
C HIS A 345 -0.61 -37.02 0.43
N GLU A 346 0.12 -36.86 1.53
CA GLU A 346 0.46 -37.97 2.42
C GLU A 346 -0.77 -38.34 3.25
N THR A 347 -1.15 -39.61 3.19
CA THR A 347 -2.40 -40.13 3.78
C THR A 347 -2.35 -40.20 5.31
N ASP A 348 -1.18 -39.97 5.90
CA ASP A 348 -0.88 -40.14 7.32
C ASP A 348 -0.90 -38.83 8.12
N LEU A 349 -1.60 -37.81 7.63
CA LEU A 349 -1.92 -36.64 8.44
C LEU A 349 -2.87 -37.09 9.57
N GLN A 350 -2.30 -37.41 10.72
CA GLN A 350 -3.04 -37.58 11.96
C GLN A 350 -3.78 -36.29 12.23
N VAL A 351 -5.06 -36.24 11.90
CA VAL A 351 -5.94 -35.15 12.33
C VAL A 351 -5.89 -35.16 13.85
N PRO A 352 -5.39 -34.09 14.51
CA PRO A 352 -5.35 -34.06 15.95
C PRO A 352 -6.77 -34.26 16.45
N VAL A 353 -7.00 -35.35 17.20
CA VAL A 353 -8.27 -35.55 17.87
C VAL A 353 -8.40 -34.40 18.87
N PRO A 354 -9.51 -33.61 18.84
CA PRO A 354 -9.69 -32.52 19.78
C PRO A 354 -9.60 -33.07 21.20
N GLN A 355 -8.50 -32.79 21.89
CA GLN A 355 -8.36 -33.16 23.30
C GLN A 355 -9.25 -32.23 24.11
N ALA A 356 -10.12 -32.83 24.93
CA ALA A 356 -10.86 -32.08 25.92
C ALA A 356 -9.87 -31.41 26.87
N LEU A 357 -10.03 -30.10 27.08
CA LEU A 357 -9.24 -29.40 28.08
C LEU A 357 -9.54 -29.98 29.45
N ALA A 358 -8.51 -30.11 30.28
CA ALA A 358 -8.70 -30.47 31.68
C ALA A 358 -9.65 -29.46 32.36
N PRO A 359 -10.35 -29.86 33.44
CA PRO A 359 -11.05 -28.90 34.29
C PRO A 359 -10.12 -27.74 34.68
N HIS A 360 -10.63 -26.52 34.63
CA HIS A 360 -9.86 -25.37 35.08
C HIS A 360 -9.95 -25.26 36.60
N GLU A 361 -8.81 -25.34 37.27
CA GLU A 361 -8.68 -25.00 38.68
C GLU A 361 -8.17 -23.57 38.79
N GLN A 362 -8.90 -22.74 39.53
CA GLN A 362 -8.57 -21.34 39.71
C GLN A 362 -7.72 -21.18 40.97
N GLU A 363 -6.49 -20.68 40.82
CA GLU A 363 -5.56 -20.51 41.95
C GLU A 363 -5.88 -19.27 42.79
N GLU A 364 -6.37 -18.20 42.16
CA GLU A 364 -6.72 -16.95 42.82
C GLU A 364 -8.23 -16.83 43.05
N PRO A 365 -8.68 -16.16 44.12
CA PRO A 365 -10.10 -15.85 44.31
C PRO A 365 -10.70 -15.12 43.10
N LEU A 366 -11.94 -15.47 42.73
CA LEU A 366 -12.65 -14.83 41.63
C LEU A 366 -12.91 -13.35 41.93
N SER A 367 -12.41 -12.47 41.06
CA SER A 367 -12.69 -11.04 41.17
C SER A 367 -14.05 -10.69 40.55
N ILE A 368 -14.67 -9.61 41.03
CA ILE A 368 -15.93 -9.11 40.46
C ILE A 368 -15.76 -8.74 38.98
N ALA A 369 -14.60 -8.17 38.61
CA ALA A 369 -14.29 -7.84 37.22
C ALA A 369 -14.25 -9.10 36.34
N GLN A 370 -13.64 -10.19 36.81
CA GLN A 370 -13.64 -11.47 36.08
C GLN A 370 -15.06 -12.00 35.87
N LEU A 371 -15.93 -11.92 36.89
CA LEU A 371 -17.32 -12.34 36.78
C LEU A 371 -18.12 -11.45 35.80
N GLN A 372 -17.92 -10.14 35.84
CA GLN A 372 -18.54 -9.20 34.91
C GLN A 372 -18.14 -9.49 33.46
N ASP A 373 -16.84 -9.67 33.21
CA ASP A 373 -16.34 -9.99 31.87
C ASP A 373 -16.86 -11.35 31.36
N PHE A 374 -16.92 -12.35 32.24
CA PHE A 374 -17.48 -13.66 31.90
C PHE A 374 -18.97 -13.57 31.54
N LEU A 375 -19.76 -12.83 32.33
CA LEU A 375 -21.19 -12.67 32.06
C LEU A 375 -21.46 -11.83 30.80
N ARG A 376 -20.63 -10.81 30.54
CA ARG A 376 -20.76 -9.94 29.37
C ARG A 376 -20.37 -10.66 28.07
N ASN A 377 -19.28 -11.42 28.08
CA ASN A 377 -18.82 -12.16 26.90
C ASN A 377 -18.06 -13.43 27.31
N PRO A 378 -18.78 -14.54 27.60
CA PRO A 378 -18.18 -15.76 28.15
C PRO A 378 -17.22 -16.44 27.17
N VAL A 379 -17.45 -16.30 25.86
CA VAL A 379 -16.57 -16.85 24.83
C VAL A 379 -15.24 -16.10 24.81
N LYS A 380 -15.26 -14.76 24.76
CA LYS A 380 -14.03 -13.95 24.84
C LYS A 380 -13.26 -14.24 26.13
N HIS A 381 -13.98 -14.34 27.25
CA HIS A 381 -13.39 -14.67 28.55
C HIS A 381 -12.72 -16.05 28.55
N PHE A 382 -13.33 -17.06 27.92
CA PHE A 382 -12.71 -18.38 27.77
C PHE A 382 -11.39 -18.30 27.00
N PHE A 383 -11.34 -17.60 25.86
CA PHE A 383 -10.09 -17.44 25.11
C PHE A 383 -9.03 -16.67 25.91
N SER A 384 -9.38 -15.53 26.51
CA SER A 384 -8.42 -14.69 27.21
C SER A 384 -7.97 -15.26 28.56
N GLN A 385 -8.84 -15.93 29.32
CA GLN A 385 -8.50 -16.46 30.65
C GLN A 385 -8.06 -17.91 30.63
N ARG A 386 -8.76 -18.79 29.88
CA ARG A 386 -8.43 -20.23 29.82
C ARG A 386 -7.29 -20.52 28.84
N LEU A 387 -7.29 -19.88 27.67
CA LEU A 387 -6.32 -20.15 26.60
C LEU A 387 -5.19 -19.11 26.54
N LYS A 388 -5.33 -17.96 27.22
CA LYS A 388 -4.41 -16.80 27.14
C LYS A 388 -4.24 -16.30 25.70
N ILE A 389 -5.30 -16.42 24.90
CA ILE A 389 -5.37 -15.95 23.51
C ILE A 389 -6.15 -14.63 23.49
N TYR A 390 -5.51 -13.59 22.96
CA TYR A 390 -6.10 -12.28 22.73
C TYR A 390 -6.12 -12.04 21.23
N PHE A 391 -7.32 -11.97 20.67
CA PHE A 391 -7.48 -11.54 19.28
C PHE A 391 -7.41 -10.02 19.25
N GLU A 392 -6.24 -9.51 18.90
CA GLU A 392 -6.10 -8.10 18.52
C GLU A 392 -6.89 -7.92 17.23
N VAL A 393 -7.95 -7.11 17.31
CA VAL A 393 -8.67 -6.66 16.13
C VAL A 393 -7.70 -5.71 15.43
N ALA A 394 -7.42 -5.95 14.14
CA ALA A 394 -6.68 -4.98 13.34
C ALA A 394 -7.35 -3.61 13.53
N GLU A 395 -6.58 -2.62 13.98
CA GLU A 395 -7.09 -1.27 14.20
C GLU A 395 -7.80 -0.81 12.93
N ALA A 396 -8.98 -0.20 13.11
CA ALA A 396 -9.67 0.41 11.98
C ALA A 396 -8.72 1.43 11.36
N PRO A 397 -8.68 1.54 10.01
CA PRO A 397 -7.90 2.59 9.39
C PRO A 397 -8.36 3.93 9.95
N LEU A 398 -7.39 4.80 10.25
CA LEU A 398 -7.65 6.18 10.63
C LEU A 398 -8.66 6.79 9.66
N ALA A 399 -9.66 7.51 10.19
CA ALA A 399 -10.56 8.28 9.35
C ALA A 399 -9.73 9.33 8.58
N ASP A 400 -9.82 9.29 7.25
CA ASP A 400 -9.17 10.29 6.38
C ASP A 400 -9.89 11.65 6.46
N GLU A 401 -11.16 11.64 6.90
CA GLU A 401 -12.03 12.80 6.96
C GLU A 401 -12.17 13.36 8.37
N GLU A 402 -12.43 14.67 8.45
CA GLU A 402 -12.86 15.31 9.69
C GLU A 402 -14.28 14.87 10.09
N PRO A 403 -14.65 14.93 11.38
CA PRO A 403 -15.96 14.47 11.82
C PRO A 403 -17.07 15.37 11.27
N PHE A 404 -17.85 14.84 10.32
CA PHE A 404 -19.10 15.46 9.85
C PHE A 404 -20.32 14.93 10.58
N VAL A 405 -20.30 13.64 10.92
CA VAL A 405 -21.35 12.94 11.63
C VAL A 405 -20.69 11.98 12.60
N LEU A 406 -21.26 11.86 13.80
CA LEU A 406 -20.78 10.91 14.79
C LEU A 406 -21.47 9.56 14.62
N ASP A 407 -20.69 8.49 14.64
CA ASP A 407 -21.21 7.13 14.71
C ASP A 407 -21.76 6.79 16.11
N ALA A 408 -22.31 5.59 16.28
CA ALA A 408 -22.93 5.19 17.55
C ALA A 408 -21.91 5.08 18.70
N LEU A 409 -20.68 4.66 18.43
CA LEU A 409 -19.63 4.47 19.43
C LEU A 409 -19.02 5.81 19.83
N GLU A 410 -18.74 6.68 18.86
CA GLU A 410 -18.29 8.05 19.07
C GLU A 410 -19.31 8.83 19.90
N ARG A 411 -20.60 8.80 19.51
CA ARG A 411 -21.67 9.42 20.30
C ARG A 411 -21.69 8.91 21.73
N TYR A 412 -21.60 7.58 21.91
CA TYR A 412 -21.58 6.99 23.24
C TYR A 412 -20.39 7.50 24.07
N GLY A 413 -19.17 7.49 23.52
CA GLY A 413 -17.98 7.95 24.23
C GLY A 413 -18.02 9.45 24.57
N LEU A 414 -18.52 10.29 23.65
CA LEU A 414 -18.69 11.72 23.91
C LEU A 414 -19.78 11.98 24.96
N SER A 415 -20.90 11.25 24.92
CA SER A 415 -21.93 11.33 25.95
C SER A 415 -21.42 10.88 27.33
N GLU A 416 -20.60 9.84 27.40
CA GLU A 416 -19.96 9.39 28.64
C GLU A 416 -19.00 10.45 29.22
N SER A 417 -18.24 11.13 28.35
CA SER A 417 -17.38 12.26 28.74
C SER A 417 -18.20 13.43 29.31
N LEU A 418 -19.31 13.79 28.65
CA LEU A 418 -20.23 14.83 29.12
C LEU A 418 -20.87 14.46 30.47
N LEU A 419 -21.33 13.22 30.63
CA LEU A 419 -21.91 12.72 31.88
C LEU A 419 -20.90 12.76 33.02
N SER A 420 -19.68 12.29 32.77
CA SER A 420 -18.61 12.27 33.78
C SER A 420 -18.27 13.69 34.27
N ALA A 421 -18.17 14.66 33.35
CA ALA A 421 -17.97 16.06 33.71
C ALA A 421 -19.11 16.64 34.55
N ALA A 422 -20.37 16.33 34.19
CA ALA A 422 -21.53 16.81 34.93
C ALA A 422 -21.65 16.19 36.34
N MET A 423 -21.24 14.93 36.52
CA MET A 423 -21.25 14.26 37.82
C MET A 423 -20.25 14.85 38.82
N VAL A 424 -19.17 15.47 38.36
CA VAL A 424 -18.19 16.16 39.23
C VAL A 424 -18.74 17.48 39.77
N SER A 425 -19.68 18.12 39.07
CA SER A 425 -20.29 19.41 39.44
C SER A 425 -21.82 19.34 39.44
N PRO A 426 -22.42 18.60 40.39
CA PRO A 426 -23.86 18.36 40.42
C PRO A 426 -24.70 19.62 40.66
N ASP A 427 -24.12 20.68 41.23
CA ASP A 427 -24.81 21.95 41.47
C ASP A 427 -24.92 22.82 40.20
N THR A 428 -24.15 22.52 39.15
CA THR A 428 -24.03 23.33 37.92
C THR A 428 -24.02 22.48 36.65
N ILE A 429 -24.89 21.46 36.59
CA ILE A 429 -24.99 20.48 35.48
C ILE A 429 -24.99 21.14 34.10
N ASP A 430 -25.88 22.11 33.86
CA ASP A 430 -26.01 22.74 32.54
C ASP A 430 -24.73 23.49 32.10
N VAL A 431 -24.02 24.09 33.06
CA VAL A 431 -22.75 24.79 32.79
C VAL A 431 -21.65 23.76 32.51
N ALA A 432 -21.56 22.71 33.33
CA ALA A 432 -20.57 21.65 33.16
C ALA A 432 -20.70 20.96 31.79
N LEU A 433 -21.92 20.64 31.37
CA LEU A 433 -22.21 20.04 30.06
C LEU A 433 -21.77 20.95 28.91
N LYS A 434 -22.14 22.24 28.96
CA LYS A 434 -21.75 23.20 27.91
C LYS A 434 -20.24 23.44 27.86
N THR A 435 -19.59 23.58 29.01
CA THR A 435 -18.13 23.73 29.07
C THR A 435 -17.43 22.50 28.50
N GLN A 436 -17.87 21.30 28.84
CA GLN A 436 -17.28 20.08 28.31
C GLN A 436 -17.55 19.93 26.80
N ALA A 437 -18.74 20.27 26.32
CA ALA A 437 -19.06 20.25 24.89
C ALA A 437 -18.18 21.20 24.06
N LEU A 438 -17.89 22.40 24.58
CA LEU A 438 -16.94 23.33 23.95
C LEU A 438 -15.52 22.76 23.90
N LYS A 439 -15.07 22.09 24.97
CA LYS A 439 -13.77 21.40 24.98
C LYS A 439 -13.71 20.29 23.95
N LEU A 440 -14.77 19.49 23.80
CA LEU A 440 -14.85 18.42 22.81
C LEU A 440 -14.75 18.99 21.38
N GLN A 441 -15.41 20.12 21.10
CA GLN A 441 -15.28 20.80 19.81
C GLN A 441 -13.87 21.32 19.58
N ALA A 442 -13.30 22.02 20.56
CA ALA A 442 -11.93 22.54 20.46
C ALA A 442 -10.86 21.42 20.39
N SER A 443 -11.22 20.20 20.82
CA SER A 443 -10.43 18.98 20.66
C SER A 443 -10.55 18.33 19.28
N GLY A 444 -11.32 18.90 18.35
CA GLY A 444 -11.45 18.37 17.00
C GLY A 444 -12.35 17.13 16.90
N LEU A 445 -13.13 16.81 17.95
CA LEU A 445 -14.00 15.64 18.03
C LEU A 445 -15.42 15.92 17.51
N LEU A 446 -15.77 17.19 17.32
CA LEU A 446 -17.07 17.61 16.79
C LEU A 446 -16.88 18.39 15.49
N PRO A 447 -17.92 18.43 14.63
CA PRO A 447 -17.89 19.22 13.41
C PRO A 447 -17.56 20.70 13.64
N LEU A 448 -17.08 21.33 12.58
CA LEU A 448 -16.74 22.75 12.59
C LEU A 448 -17.97 23.67 12.65
N ALA A 449 -17.76 24.86 13.21
CA ALA A 449 -18.70 25.98 13.18
C ALA A 449 -20.13 25.61 13.63
N GLY A 450 -21.16 26.07 12.89
CA GLY A 450 -22.56 25.90 13.26
C GLY A 450 -23.02 24.45 13.31
N PHE A 451 -22.45 23.56 12.50
CA PHE A 451 -22.75 22.13 12.58
C PHE A 451 -22.28 21.53 13.91
N GLY A 452 -21.12 21.97 14.40
CA GLY A 452 -20.63 21.61 15.72
C GLY A 452 -21.56 22.07 16.83
N THR A 453 -22.06 23.31 16.75
CA THR A 453 -23.04 23.82 17.74
C THR A 453 -24.32 22.98 17.75
N CYS A 454 -24.87 22.65 16.58
CA CYS A 454 -26.05 21.79 16.51
C CYS A 454 -25.78 20.39 17.11
N MET A 455 -24.62 19.80 16.82
CA MET A 455 -24.25 18.49 17.38
C MET A 455 -24.06 18.53 18.89
N GLN A 456 -23.53 19.64 19.44
CA GLN A 456 -23.45 19.83 20.90
C GLN A 456 -24.83 19.84 21.54
N ASP A 457 -25.77 20.59 20.95
CA ASP A 457 -27.14 20.67 21.46
C ASP A 457 -27.81 19.28 21.42
N GLU A 458 -27.65 18.53 20.32
CA GLU A 458 -28.16 17.15 20.20
C GLU A 458 -27.57 16.20 21.25
N LEU A 459 -26.26 16.29 21.53
CA LEU A 459 -25.60 15.45 22.54
C LEU A 459 -26.01 15.83 23.97
N ILE A 460 -26.26 17.11 24.22
CA ILE A 460 -26.62 17.61 25.55
C ILE A 460 -28.11 17.35 25.86
N GLU A 461 -29.02 17.51 24.89
CA GLU A 461 -30.47 17.45 25.09
C GLU A 461 -30.95 16.28 25.99
N PRO A 462 -30.52 15.01 25.80
CA PRO A 462 -31.03 13.91 26.62
C PRO A 462 -30.41 13.80 28.02
N LEU A 463 -29.27 14.45 28.29
CA LEU A 463 -28.45 14.19 29.49
C LEU A 463 -29.01 14.79 30.79
N PRO A 464 -29.55 16.03 30.84
CA PRO A 464 -30.08 16.62 32.06
C PRO A 464 -31.16 15.76 32.72
N ASP A 465 -32.07 15.19 31.93
CA ASP A 465 -33.15 14.36 32.46
C ASP A 465 -32.65 13.00 33.00
N VAL A 466 -31.57 12.47 32.43
CA VAL A 466 -30.91 11.26 32.94
C VAL A 466 -30.21 11.56 34.26
N LEU A 467 -29.48 12.68 34.34
CA LEU A 467 -28.75 13.10 35.54
C LEU A 467 -29.67 13.47 36.71
N ARG A 468 -30.83 14.09 36.43
CA ARG A 468 -31.86 14.34 37.45
C ARG A 468 -32.45 13.04 37.99
N ARG A 469 -32.85 12.13 37.10
CA ARG A 469 -33.35 10.80 37.50
C ARG A 469 -32.32 10.02 38.32
N TYR A 470 -31.05 10.12 37.96
CA TYR A 470 -29.96 9.51 38.73
C TYR A 470 -29.84 10.11 40.13
N HIS A 471 -29.90 11.44 40.28
CA HIS A 471 -29.90 12.09 41.59
C HIS A 471 -31.12 11.72 42.43
N ASP A 472 -32.31 11.71 41.82
CA ASP A 472 -33.56 11.34 42.50
C ASP A 472 -33.55 9.90 43.03
N LEU A 473 -32.81 8.99 42.38
CA LEU A 473 -32.65 7.60 42.82
C LEU A 473 -31.59 7.42 43.92
N LEU A 474 -30.71 8.40 44.12
CA LEU A 474 -29.68 8.39 45.16
C LEU A 474 -30.16 8.98 46.48
N THR A 475 -31.10 9.92 46.42
CA THR A 475 -31.84 10.50 47.56
C THR A 475 -33.00 9.62 47.97
#